data_AF-A0A920TDX3-F1
#
_entry.id   AF-A0A920TDX3-F1
#
_cell.length_a   1.000
_cell.length_b   1.000
_cell.length_c   1.000
_cell.angle_alpha   90.00
_cell.angle_beta   90.00
_cell.angle_gamma   90.00
#
_symmetry.space_group_name_H-M   'P 1'
#
loop_
_entity.id
_entity.type
_entity.pdbx_description
1 polymer ?
#
loop_
_entity_poly.entity_id
_entity_poly.type
_entity_poly.pdbx_seq_one_letter_code
_entity_poly.pdbx_strand_id
1 'polypeptide(L)' 'MDAVKGVGSVLHLAALLPPNSEKDKQKTFAVNVDGTKNIVDAVTQVAPEAIVVFTSSISTYGDTSGKMLL' A
#
# COMPACT_ATOMS: atom_id res chain seq x y z
N MET A 1 -14.64 -2.69 -8.35
CA MET A 1 -14.80 -3.66 -7.25
C MET A 1 -14.87 -5.10 -7.75
N ASP A 2 -15.19 -5.36 -9.02
CA ASP A 2 -15.29 -6.73 -9.52
C ASP A 2 -13.99 -7.52 -9.50
N ALA A 3 -12.84 -6.84 -9.51
CA ALA A 3 -11.52 -7.48 -9.51
C ALA A 3 -11.24 -8.40 -8.31
N VAL A 4 -11.94 -8.21 -7.19
CA VAL A 4 -11.79 -9.06 -5.98
C VAL A 4 -12.92 -10.09 -5.83
N LYS A 5 -13.89 -10.14 -6.75
CA LYS A 5 -14.99 -11.11 -6.66
C LYS A 5 -14.47 -12.54 -6.82
N GLY A 6 -14.79 -13.39 -5.85
CA GLY A 6 -14.46 -14.82 -5.89
C GLY A 6 -12.98 -15.15 -5.71
N VAL A 7 -12.14 -14.18 -5.36
CA VAL A 7 -10.72 -14.44 -5.07
C VAL A 7 -10.58 -14.95 -3.63
N GLY A 8 -9.69 -15.93 -3.41
CA GLY A 8 -9.35 -16.41 -2.07
C GLY A 8 -8.28 -15.56 -1.36
N SER A 9 -7.47 -14.83 -2.14
CA SER A 9 -6.42 -13.94 -1.63
C SER A 9 -6.15 -12.79 -2.58
N VAL A 10 -5.68 -11.66 -2.02
CA VAL A 10 -5.20 -10.48 -2.74
C VAL A 10 -3.76 -10.19 -2.32
N LEU A 11 -2.85 -10.15 -3.27
CA LEU A 11 -1.46 -9.72 -3.07
C LEU A 11 -1.32 -8.27 -3.60
N HIS A 12 -1.27 -7.30 -2.70
CA HIS A 12 -1.22 -5.88 -3.07
C HIS A 12 0.21 -5.37 -3.20
N LEU A 13 0.75 -5.45 -4.43
CA LEU A 13 2.11 -5.02 -4.79
C LEU A 13 2.19 -3.58 -5.32
N ALA A 14 1.04 -2.95 -5.60
CA ALA A 14 1.02 -1.66 -6.26
C ALA A 14 1.40 -0.54 -5.28
N ALA A 15 2.51 0.14 -5.57
CA ALA A 15 2.96 1.31 -4.85
C ALA A 15 3.79 2.22 -5.77
N LEU A 16 3.78 3.52 -5.49
CA LEU A 16 4.77 4.46 -5.96
C LEU A 16 5.98 4.39 -5.02
N LEU A 17 7.15 4.12 -5.59
CA LEU A 17 8.41 3.92 -4.85
C LEU A 17 9.40 5.08 -5.08
N PRO A 18 10.45 5.20 -4.25
CA PRO A 18 11.54 6.12 -4.50
C PRO A 18 12.19 5.93 -5.89
N PRO A 19 12.68 7.01 -6.51
CA PRO A 19 12.64 8.39 -6.02
C PRO A 19 11.30 9.10 -6.32
N ASN A 20 10.36 8.45 -7.01
CA ASN A 20 9.14 9.11 -7.46
C ASN A 20 8.17 9.40 -6.31
N SER A 21 8.19 8.59 -5.26
CA SER A 21 7.38 8.84 -4.06
C SER A 21 7.83 10.07 -3.26
N GLU A 22 9.09 10.46 -3.41
CA GLU A 22 9.67 11.61 -2.69
C GLU A 22 9.46 12.92 -3.45
N LYS A 23 9.30 12.84 -4.77
CA LYS A 23 9.13 14.00 -5.66
C LYS A 23 7.73 14.60 -5.60
N ASP A 24 6.72 13.79 -5.29
CA ASP A 24 5.32 14.23 -5.31
C ASP A 24 4.53 13.54 -4.18
N LYS A 25 4.34 14.27 -3.08
CA LYS A 25 3.59 13.80 -1.92
C LYS A 25 2.13 13.52 -2.26
N GLN A 26 1.48 14.38 -3.04
CA GLN A 26 0.06 14.23 -3.36
C GLN A 26 -0.18 12.96 -4.18
N LYS A 27 0.62 12.76 -5.22
CA LYS A 27 0.55 11.54 -6.04
C LYS A 27 0.88 10.29 -5.25
N THR A 28 1.85 10.37 -4.35
CA THR A 28 2.20 9.25 -3.46
C THR A 28 1.05 8.88 -2.55
N PHE A 29 0.35 9.85 -1.96
CA PHE A 29 -0.81 9.58 -1.13
C PHE A 29 -1.96 8.98 -1.95
N ALA A 30 -2.25 9.55 -3.12
CA ALA A 30 -3.28 9.03 -4.01
C ALA A 30 -3.03 7.57 -4.42
N VAL A 31 -1.77 7.20 -4.71
CA VAL A 31 -1.43 5.82 -5.10
C VAL A 31 -1.33 4.90 -3.89
N ASN A 32 -0.51 5.25 -2.90
CA ASN A 32 -0.10 4.32 -1.84
C ASN A 32 -1.10 4.25 -0.70
N VAL A 33 -1.77 5.38 -0.37
CA VAL A 33 -2.75 5.44 0.72
C VAL A 33 -4.14 5.16 0.17
N ASP A 34 -4.61 6.00 -0.75
CA ASP A 34 -5.98 5.88 -1.26
C ASP A 34 -6.17 4.64 -2.12
N GLY A 35 -5.15 4.27 -2.92
CA GLY A 35 -5.15 3.01 -3.67
C GLY A 35 -5.21 1.77 -2.78
N THR A 36 -4.47 1.76 -1.67
CA THR A 36 -4.53 0.67 -0.68
C THR A 36 -5.89 0.63 0.01
N LYS A 37 -6.43 1.79 0.40
CA LYS A 37 -7.78 1.90 0.96
C LYS A 37 -8.84 1.32 0.01
N ASN A 38 -8.74 1.62 -1.29
CA ASN A 38 -9.66 1.09 -2.28
C ASN A 38 -9.63 -0.46 -2.36
N ILE A 39 -8.45 -1.07 -2.24
CA ILE A 39 -8.33 -2.55 -2.18
C ILE A 39 -8.99 -3.09 -0.91
N VAL A 40 -8.67 -2.50 0.24
CA VAL A 40 -9.25 -2.91 1.53
C VAL A 40 -10.77 -2.80 1.50
N ASP A 41 -11.31 -1.65 1.07
CA ASP A 41 -12.75 -1.42 0.98
C ASP A 41 -13.42 -2.43 0.04
N ALA A 42 -12.81 -2.72 -1.11
CA ALA A 42 -13.35 -3.69 -2.06
C ALA A 42 -13.36 -5.11 -1.48
N VAL A 43 -12.28 -5.54 -0.83
CA VAL A 43 -12.20 -6.87 -0.21
C VAL A 43 -13.22 -6.97 0.93
N THR A 44 -13.27 -5.97 1.83
CA THR A 44 -14.22 -5.96 2.94
C THR A 44 -15.69 -6.07 2.47
N GLN A 45 -16.03 -5.41 1.37
CA GLN A 45 -17.42 -5.40 0.87
C GLN A 45 -17.79 -6.65 0.05
N VAL A 46 -16.84 -7.26 -0.66
CA VAL A 46 -17.15 -8.20 -1.74
C VAL A 46 -16.52 -9.58 -1.54
N ALA A 47 -15.40 -9.66 -0.81
CA ALA A 47 -14.69 -10.90 -0.54
C ALA A 47 -14.13 -10.89 0.89
N PRO A 48 -14.98 -10.79 1.93
CA PRO A 48 -14.54 -10.55 3.31
C PRO A 48 -13.65 -11.67 3.88
N GLU A 49 -13.76 -12.89 3.34
CA GLU A 49 -12.94 -14.04 3.74
C GLU A 49 -11.58 -14.09 3.00
N ALA A 50 -11.34 -13.21 2.03
CA ALA A 50 -10.10 -13.23 1.27
C ALA A 50 -8.92 -12.70 2.10
N ILE A 51 -7.79 -13.40 2.03
CA ILE A 51 -6.57 -12.97 2.72
C ILE A 51 -5.91 -11.83 1.93
N VAL A 52 -5.67 -10.70 2.59
CA VAL A 52 -4.91 -9.59 2.00
C VAL A 52 -3.47 -9.63 2.49
N VAL A 53 -2.52 -9.76 1.56
CA VAL A 53 -1.09 -9.58 1.82
C VAL A 53 -0.70 -8.20 1.33
N PHE A 54 -0.42 -7.31 2.27
CA PHE A 54 0.06 -5.96 2.00
C PHE A 54 1.59 -5.93 1.97
N THR A 55 2.19 -5.59 0.83
CA THR A 55 3.64 -5.44 0.75
C THR A 55 4.05 -4.01 1.07
N SER A 56 4.58 -3.82 2.28
CA SER A 56 5.13 -2.55 2.74
C SER A 56 6.63 -2.43 2.42
N SER A 57 7.27 -1.34 2.89
CA SER A 57 8.70 -1.07 2.72
C SER A 57 9.38 -0.82 4.07
N ILE A 58 10.68 -1.17 4.14
CA ILE A 58 11.57 -0.80 5.26
C ILE A 58 11.66 0.72 5.44
N SER A 59 11.35 1.51 4.41
CA SER A 59 11.30 2.97 4.47
C SER A 59 10.33 3.50 5.53
N THR A 60 9.36 2.69 5.98
CA THR A 60 8.45 3.04 7.06
C THR A 60 9.12 3.13 8.43
N TYR A 61 10.30 2.53 8.60
CA TYR A 61 11.07 2.60 9.85
C TYR A 61 11.80 3.94 10.01
N GLY A 62 11.95 4.72 8.94
CA GLY A 62 12.80 5.91 8.93
C GLY A 62 14.29 5.56 8.91
N ASP A 63 15.13 6.54 9.27
CA ASP A 63 16.57 6.33 9.40
C ASP A 63 16.88 5.52 10.67
N THR A 64 17.34 4.28 10.47
CA THR A 64 17.72 3.36 11.55
C THR A 64 19.24 3.26 11.72
N SER A 65 20.02 4.10 11.03
CA SER A 65 21.49 4.06 11.07
C SER A 65 22.12 4.57 12.37
N GLY A 66 21.31 5.09 13.30
CA GLY A 66 21.78 5.65 14.58
C GLY A 66 22.50 6.99 14.43
N LYS A 67 22.53 7.57 13.22
CA LYS A 67 23.07 8.92 13.00
C LYS A 67 22.04 9.92 13.46
N MET A 68 22.41 10.74 14.45
CA MET A 68 21.61 11.91 14.81
C MET A 68 21.68 12.90 13.64
N LEU A 69 20.54 13.23 13.06
CA LEU A 69 20.42 14.34 12.12
C LEU A 69 20.72 15.62 12.90
N LEU A 70 21.92 16.16 12.72
CA LEU A 70 22.34 17.48 13.20
C LEU A 70 21.64 18.58 12.40
#